data_AF-A0A101FHK4-F1
#
_entry.id   AF-A0A101FHK4-F1
#
_cell.length_a   1.000
_cell.length_b   1.000
_cell.length_c   1.000
_cell.angle_alpha   90.00
_cell.angle_beta   90.00
_cell.angle_gamma   90.00
#
_symmetry.space_group_name_H-M   'P 1'
#
loop_
_entity.id
_entity.type
_entity.pdbx_description
1 polymer ?
#
loop_
_entity_poly.entity_id
_entity_poly.type
_entity_poly.pdbx_seq_one_letter_code
_entity_poly.pdbx_strand_id
1 'polypeptide(L)'
;MRVSYQWLRDYVNIDISPEDLAERLTMAGIAVEAVIPPVEGLEKILVGKILDVDRHPDSDHLMLCRVDTGSDVVQIICGAPNVRAGVCVPVALPGTILPGGMKVEVKEIRGQTSQGMICSGAELETDEWGYGDDQGILILPGDVIPGTSLDEALGLNDRILELELTPNRGDCLAVINIAREVRALTGAELKLPEITLARELDEHTGDAVRVKIEAPDLCRRYACRIVRNIRIGPSPSWMQYRLRSAGLRPINNIVDVTNYVMLEFGQPLHAFDYERLKGGEIIVRRARQNEKMVTLDGETRSLTPEMLVIADREEPVAI
;
A
#
# COMPACT_ATOMS: atom_id res chain seq x y z
N MET A 1 -4.14 -11.22 8.23
CA MET A 1 -4.42 -10.59 6.91
C MET A 1 -4.92 -9.19 7.17
N ARG A 2 -4.52 -8.18 6.38
CA ARG A 2 -5.07 -6.83 6.49
C ARG A 2 -6.03 -6.55 5.34
N VAL A 3 -7.15 -5.90 5.61
CA VAL A 3 -8.11 -5.47 4.58
C VAL A 3 -8.59 -4.06 4.82
N SER A 4 -8.48 -3.22 3.80
CA SER A 4 -9.02 -1.86 3.77
C SER A 4 -10.54 -1.90 3.74
N TYR A 5 -11.17 -1.13 4.63
CA TYR A 5 -12.62 -1.00 4.70
C TYR A 5 -13.17 -0.27 3.46
N GLN A 6 -12.49 0.77 2.96
CA GLN A 6 -12.80 1.39 1.68
C GLN A 6 -12.71 0.41 0.50
N TRP A 7 -11.69 -0.45 0.47
CA TRP A 7 -11.56 -1.46 -0.59
C TRP A 7 -12.68 -2.50 -0.54
N LEU A 8 -13.14 -2.90 0.65
CA LEU A 8 -14.33 -3.75 0.77
C LEU A 8 -15.58 -3.07 0.21
N ARG A 9 -15.74 -1.76 0.43
CA ARG A 9 -16.89 -0.99 -0.09
C ARG A 9 -16.98 -0.96 -1.61
N ASP A 10 -15.88 -1.19 -2.32
CA ASP A 10 -15.90 -1.34 -3.78
C ASP A 10 -16.65 -2.59 -4.25
N TYR A 11 -16.73 -3.63 -3.39
CA TYR A 11 -17.40 -4.89 -3.72
C TYR A 11 -18.71 -5.11 -2.96
N VAL A 12 -18.91 -4.52 -1.79
CA VAL A 12 -20.12 -4.72 -0.99
C VAL A 12 -20.56 -3.41 -0.36
N ASN A 13 -21.86 -3.09 -0.41
CA ASN A 13 -22.33 -1.85 0.21
C ASN A 13 -22.35 -1.99 1.75
N ILE A 14 -21.48 -1.28 2.46
CA ILE A 14 -21.34 -1.38 3.92
C ILE A 14 -21.83 -0.10 4.58
N ASP A 15 -23.01 -0.18 5.21
CA ASP A 15 -23.67 0.94 5.89
C ASP A 15 -23.40 0.99 7.42
N ILE A 16 -22.65 0.03 7.95
CA ILE A 16 -22.26 -0.05 9.38
C ILE A 16 -20.82 0.46 9.57
N SER A 17 -20.45 0.87 10.79
CA SER A 17 -19.07 1.31 11.06
C SER A 17 -18.05 0.18 10.86
N PRO A 18 -16.76 0.51 10.63
CA PRO A 18 -15.68 -0.48 10.61
C PRO A 18 -15.61 -1.32 11.90
N GLU A 19 -15.89 -0.71 13.05
CA GLU A 19 -15.92 -1.37 14.36
C GLU A 19 -17.07 -2.37 14.47
N ASP A 20 -18.29 -1.98 14.05
CA ASP A 20 -19.45 -2.87 14.03
C ASP A 20 -19.24 -4.04 13.07
N LEU A 21 -18.59 -3.79 11.93
CA LEU A 21 -18.24 -4.83 10.98
C LEU A 21 -17.23 -5.83 11.58
N ALA A 22 -16.21 -5.32 12.28
CA ALA A 22 -15.21 -6.12 12.93
C ALA A 22 -15.82 -7.05 14.00
N GLU A 23 -16.76 -6.55 14.81
CA GLU A 23 -17.49 -7.35 15.79
C GLU A 23 -18.30 -8.47 15.11
N ARG A 24 -19.04 -8.16 14.03
CA ARG A 24 -19.82 -9.15 13.30
C ARG A 24 -18.97 -10.24 12.65
N LEU A 25 -17.86 -9.87 12.03
CA LEU A 25 -16.90 -10.82 11.45
C LEU A 25 -16.33 -11.75 12.54
N THR A 26 -15.96 -11.18 13.69
CA THR A 26 -15.42 -11.94 14.82
C THR A 26 -16.44 -12.95 15.34
N MET A 27 -17.70 -12.54 15.52
CA MET A 27 -18.79 -13.43 15.94
C MET A 27 -19.11 -14.53 14.91
N ALA A 28 -18.76 -14.31 13.63
CA ALA A 28 -18.90 -15.29 12.56
C ALA A 28 -17.68 -16.24 12.41
N GLY A 29 -16.68 -16.11 13.28
CA GLY A 29 -15.48 -16.95 13.27
C GLY A 29 -14.33 -16.42 12.40
N ILE A 30 -14.40 -15.15 11.98
CA ILE A 30 -13.30 -14.42 11.33
C ILE A 30 -12.83 -13.36 12.32
N ALA A 31 -11.87 -13.73 13.19
CA ALA A 31 -11.41 -12.85 14.24
C ALA A 31 -10.77 -11.58 13.66
N VAL A 32 -11.20 -10.42 14.15
CA VAL A 32 -10.59 -9.13 13.87
C VAL A 32 -9.85 -8.68 15.12
N GLU A 33 -8.53 -8.66 15.05
CA GLU A 33 -7.66 -8.30 16.17
C GLU A 33 -7.66 -6.78 16.41
N ALA A 34 -7.68 -6.01 15.33
CA ALA A 34 -7.62 -4.57 15.39
C ALA A 34 -8.31 -3.89 14.21
N VAL A 35 -8.78 -2.68 14.44
CA VAL A 35 -9.23 -1.74 13.41
C VAL A 35 -8.34 -0.51 13.53
N ILE A 36 -7.43 -0.33 12.58
CA ILE A 36 -6.38 0.70 12.65
C ILE A 36 -6.50 1.68 11.48
N PRO A 37 -6.13 2.96 11.63
CA PRO A 37 -5.93 3.83 10.47
C PRO A 37 -4.68 3.42 9.67
N PRO A 38 -4.55 3.86 8.42
CA PRO A 38 -3.31 3.80 7.64
C PRO A 38 -2.09 4.36 8.40
N VAL A 39 -2.28 5.51 9.06
CA VAL A 39 -1.26 6.18 9.88
C VAL A 39 -1.97 6.77 11.10
N GLU A 40 -1.42 6.51 12.28
CA GLU A 40 -2.03 6.93 13.54
C GLU A 40 -1.88 8.44 13.77
N GLY A 41 -2.94 9.12 14.22
CA GLY A 41 -2.88 10.49 14.70
C GLY A 41 -2.93 11.58 13.63
N LEU A 42 -3.00 11.23 12.33
CA LEU A 42 -3.13 12.21 11.25
C LEU A 42 -4.42 13.03 11.33
N GLU A 43 -5.47 12.50 11.95
CA GLU A 43 -6.73 13.22 12.17
C GLU A 43 -6.57 14.45 13.09
N LYS A 44 -5.48 14.52 13.86
CA LYS A 44 -5.14 15.64 14.75
C LYS A 44 -4.23 16.67 14.09
N ILE A 45 -3.76 16.40 12.88
CA ILE A 45 -2.91 17.30 12.11
C ILE A 45 -3.81 18.06 11.14
N LEU A 46 -3.70 19.38 11.12
CA LEU A 46 -4.51 20.23 10.26
C LEU A 46 -3.75 20.61 9.01
N VAL A 47 -4.46 20.78 7.91
CA VAL A 47 -3.90 21.45 6.75
C VAL A 47 -3.91 22.96 7.00
N GLY A 48 -2.77 23.61 6.81
CA GLY A 48 -2.65 25.06 6.83
C GLY A 48 -2.13 25.61 5.51
N LYS A 49 -2.47 26.87 5.19
CA LYS A 49 -1.95 27.59 4.03
C LYS A 49 -0.93 28.62 4.47
N ILE A 50 0.28 28.53 3.94
CA ILE A 50 1.32 29.53 4.21
C ILE A 50 0.94 30.82 3.48
N LEU A 51 0.61 31.86 4.24
CA LEU A 51 0.24 33.17 3.69
C LEU A 51 1.49 33.97 3.30
N ASP A 52 2.50 33.96 4.18
CA ASP A 52 3.72 34.72 3.99
C ASP A 52 4.93 34.05 4.67
N VAL A 53 6.12 34.34 4.17
CA VAL A 53 7.39 33.76 4.64
C VAL A 53 8.46 34.85 4.72
N ASP A 54 8.82 35.23 5.95
CA ASP A 54 9.88 36.20 6.24
C ASP A 54 11.15 35.50 6.73
N ARG A 55 12.31 36.15 6.57
CA ARG A 55 13.55 35.67 7.20
C ARG A 55 13.51 35.91 8.70
N HIS A 56 14.00 34.94 9.47
CA HIS A 56 14.18 35.13 10.90
C HIS A 56 15.24 36.23 11.17
N PRO A 57 14.97 37.23 12.02
CA PRO A 57 15.87 38.37 12.24
C PRO A 57 17.25 37.94 12.76
N ASP A 58 17.27 36.92 13.64
CA ASP A 58 18.49 36.41 14.27
C ASP A 58 18.94 35.02 13.75
N SER A 59 18.56 34.61 12.54
CA SER A 59 19.00 33.33 11.95
C SER A 59 18.99 33.32 10.43
N ASP A 60 20.09 32.87 9.81
CA ASP A 60 20.20 32.74 8.35
C ASP A 60 19.53 31.47 7.79
N HIS A 61 19.09 30.55 8.66
CA HIS A 61 18.55 29.24 8.28
C HIS A 61 17.09 29.02 8.70
N LEU A 62 16.46 30.03 9.34
CA LEU A 62 15.08 29.91 9.82
C LEU A 62 14.21 30.96 9.14
N MET A 63 12.97 30.58 8.91
CA MET A 63 11.94 31.40 8.30
C MET A 63 10.77 31.55 9.28
N LEU A 64 10.18 32.74 9.33
CA LEU A 64 8.94 33.04 10.04
C LEU A 64 7.79 32.88 9.04
N CYS A 65 6.96 31.86 9.25
CA CYS A 65 5.83 31.56 8.39
C CYS A 65 4.55 32.01 9.07
N ARG A 66 3.75 32.82 8.37
CA ARG A 66 2.36 33.10 8.77
C ARG A 66 1.46 32.06 8.11
N VAL A 67 0.81 31.22 8.91
CA VAL A 67 0.06 30.07 8.41
C VAL A 67 -1.39 30.20 8.84
N ASP A 68 -2.30 30.19 7.86
CA ASP A 68 -3.74 30.09 8.08
C ASP A 68 -4.11 28.63 8.36
N THR A 69 -4.69 28.35 9.51
CA THR A 69 -5.14 27.01 9.93
C THR A 69 -6.66 26.83 9.83
N GLY A 70 -7.35 27.76 9.15
CA GLY A 70 -8.80 27.78 8.99
C GLY A 70 -9.53 28.52 10.11
N SER A 71 -9.10 28.35 11.36
CA SER A 71 -9.63 29.10 12.52
C SER A 71 -8.85 30.39 12.78
N ASP A 72 -7.53 30.32 12.66
CA ASP A 72 -6.60 31.36 13.10
C ASP A 72 -5.42 31.47 12.13
N VAL A 73 -4.70 32.60 12.20
CA VAL A 73 -3.41 32.75 11.54
C VAL A 73 -2.33 32.73 12.61
N VAL A 74 -1.48 31.71 12.57
CA VAL A 74 -0.42 31.47 13.55
C VAL A 74 0.96 31.75 12.96
N GLN A 75 1.92 32.13 13.82
CA GLN A 75 3.32 32.23 13.44
C GLN A 75 4.02 30.90 13.74
N ILE A 76 4.64 30.30 12.73
CA ILE A 76 5.42 29.06 12.88
C ILE A 76 6.82 29.27 12.30
N ILE A 77 7.84 28.88 13.06
CA ILE A 77 9.23 28.95 12.64
C ILE A 77 9.58 27.66 11.90
N CYS A 78 10.06 27.77 10.66
CA CYS A 78 10.40 26.63 9.82
C CYS A 78 11.82 26.78 9.26
N GLY A 79 12.60 25.70 9.29
CA GLY A 79 13.95 25.65 8.72
C GLY A 79 14.04 24.88 7.40
N ALA A 80 12.92 24.37 6.88
CA ALA A 80 12.94 23.54 5.69
C ALA A 80 13.23 24.38 4.42
N PRO A 81 14.11 23.90 3.53
CA PRO A 81 14.58 24.68 2.38
C PRO A 81 13.49 24.91 1.32
N ASN A 82 12.43 24.09 1.34
CA ASN A 82 11.32 24.13 0.39
C ASN A 82 10.13 24.99 0.87
N VAL A 83 10.24 25.65 2.03
CA VAL A 83 9.17 26.52 2.55
C VAL A 83 8.96 27.74 1.67
N ARG A 84 7.69 28.05 1.36
CA ARG A 84 7.31 29.19 0.50
C ARG A 84 5.87 29.61 0.74
N ALA A 85 5.52 30.85 0.42
CA ALA A 85 4.14 31.32 0.49
C ALA A 85 3.24 30.67 -0.58
N GLY A 86 1.95 30.59 -0.28
CA GLY A 86 0.89 30.11 -1.16
C GLY A 86 0.63 28.61 -1.16
N VAL A 87 1.47 27.80 -0.49
CA VAL A 87 1.30 26.33 -0.47
C VAL A 87 0.52 25.84 0.75
N CYS A 88 -0.16 24.70 0.58
CA CYS A 88 -0.81 23.97 1.67
C CYS A 88 0.17 22.97 2.28
N VAL A 89 0.21 22.90 3.62
CA VAL A 89 1.18 22.11 4.39
C VAL A 89 0.49 21.52 5.62
N PRO A 90 0.96 20.38 6.15
CA PRO A 90 0.48 19.87 7.43
C PRO A 90 1.03 20.72 8.59
N VAL A 91 0.14 21.07 9.49
CA VAL A 91 0.40 21.89 10.66
C VAL A 91 -0.02 21.13 11.91
N ALA A 92 0.95 20.87 12.77
CA ALA A 92 0.71 20.37 14.10
C ALA A 92 0.65 21.54 15.09
N LEU A 93 -0.52 21.73 15.71
CA LEU A 93 -0.72 22.77 16.71
C LEU A 93 -0.20 22.35 18.09
N PRO A 94 0.10 23.31 19.00
CA PRO A 94 0.53 23.00 20.35
C PRO A 94 -0.45 22.06 21.07
N GLY A 95 0.10 21.04 21.74
CA GLY A 95 -0.67 19.96 22.38
C GLY A 95 -0.80 18.70 21.52
N THR A 96 -0.54 18.78 20.21
CA THR A 96 -0.54 17.61 19.31
C THR A 96 0.64 16.70 19.60
N ILE A 97 0.42 15.39 19.51
CA ILE A 97 1.47 14.37 19.58
C ILE A 97 1.63 13.82 18.17
N LEU A 98 2.81 13.97 17.59
CA LEU A 98 3.14 13.44 16.27
C LEU A 98 3.30 11.92 16.31
N PRO A 99 3.19 11.24 15.16
CA PRO A 99 3.75 9.91 14.97
C PRO A 99 5.19 9.86 15.50
N GLY A 100 5.55 8.81 16.24
CA GLY A 100 6.81 8.74 16.99
C GLY A 100 6.83 9.39 18.39
N GLY A 101 5.74 10.04 18.81
CA GLY A 101 5.53 10.46 20.20
C GLY A 101 6.02 11.86 20.58
N MET A 102 6.51 12.65 19.61
CA MET A 102 6.93 14.03 19.86
C MET A 102 5.71 14.92 20.14
N LYS A 103 5.69 15.57 21.31
CA LYS A 103 4.67 16.56 21.65
C LYS A 103 5.06 17.94 21.10
N VAL A 104 4.14 18.56 20.37
CA VAL A 104 4.29 19.91 19.85
C VAL A 104 3.91 20.91 20.94
N GLU A 105 4.75 21.92 21.15
CA GLU A 105 4.61 22.94 22.19
C GLU A 105 4.92 24.31 21.61
N VAL A 106 4.41 25.36 22.25
CA VAL A 106 4.82 26.74 21.94
C VAL A 106 6.26 26.91 22.39
N LYS A 107 7.13 27.37 21.48
CA LYS A 107 8.56 27.58 21.76
C LYS A 107 8.97 28.98 21.36
N GLU A 108 9.83 29.60 22.17
CA GLU A 108 10.57 30.78 21.75
C GLU A 108 11.91 30.34 21.17
N ILE A 109 12.17 30.74 19.93
CA ILE A 109 13.43 30.48 19.23
C ILE A 109 14.01 31.85 18.90
N ARG A 110 15.14 32.19 19.53
CA ARG A 110 15.87 33.44 19.28
C ARG A 110 14.95 34.68 19.31
N GLY A 111 14.10 34.78 20.34
CA GLY A 111 13.21 35.91 20.57
C GLY A 111 11.93 35.93 19.73
N GLN A 112 11.70 34.93 18.87
CA GLN A 112 10.47 34.78 18.10
C GLN A 112 9.67 33.57 18.60
N THR A 113 8.35 33.72 18.72
CA THR A 113 7.45 32.63 19.14
C THR A 113 7.08 31.75 17.94
N SER A 114 7.16 30.43 18.11
CA SER A 114 6.60 29.42 17.20
C SER A 114 5.39 28.76 17.85
N GLN A 115 4.22 28.91 17.25
CA GLN A 115 2.93 28.41 17.73
C GLN A 115 2.53 27.10 17.05
N GLY A 116 3.48 26.18 16.92
CA GLY A 116 3.27 24.90 16.26
C GLY A 116 4.48 24.48 15.44
N MET A 117 4.24 23.53 14.54
CA MET A 117 5.23 22.93 13.65
C MET A 117 4.61 22.69 12.28
N ILE A 118 5.33 23.02 11.21
CA ILE A 118 5.03 22.57 9.85
C ILE A 118 5.78 21.26 9.65
N CYS A 119 5.06 20.19 9.30
CA CYS A 119 5.61 18.84 9.35
C CYS A 119 6.13 18.34 7.98
N SER A 120 7.16 17.50 8.03
CA SER A 120 7.64 16.69 6.91
C SER A 120 6.86 15.38 6.76
N GLY A 121 7.05 14.70 5.62
CA GLY A 121 6.44 13.38 5.41
C GLY A 121 6.94 12.34 6.41
N ALA A 122 8.24 12.36 6.70
CA ALA A 122 8.91 11.46 7.63
C ALA A 122 8.46 11.65 9.10
N GLU A 123 8.31 12.90 9.58
CA GLU A 123 7.78 13.18 10.92
C GLU A 123 6.33 12.70 11.11
N LEU A 124 5.62 12.54 10.00
CA LEU A 124 4.23 12.09 9.97
C LEU A 124 4.10 10.61 9.59
N GLU A 125 5.21 9.90 9.30
CA GLU A 125 5.20 8.51 8.81
C GLU A 125 4.35 8.33 7.53
N THR A 126 4.24 9.39 6.72
CA THR A 126 3.44 9.42 5.48
C THR A 126 4.27 9.15 4.22
N ASP A 127 5.60 9.18 4.33
CA ASP A 127 6.56 8.80 3.29
C ASP A 127 6.40 7.32 2.91
N GLU A 128 6.18 6.46 3.91
CA GLU A 128 5.80 5.06 3.71
C GLU A 128 4.46 4.91 2.97
N TRP A 129 3.64 5.95 2.87
CA TRP A 129 2.38 5.98 2.11
C TRP A 129 2.51 6.70 0.76
N GLY A 130 3.72 7.12 0.41
CA GLY A 130 4.02 7.82 -0.85
C GLY A 130 3.83 9.34 -0.78
N TYR A 131 3.73 9.91 0.43
CA TYR A 131 3.57 11.34 0.64
C TYR A 131 4.80 11.95 1.32
N GLY A 132 5.47 12.84 0.58
CA GLY A 132 6.66 13.54 1.07
C GLY A 132 7.96 12.75 0.85
N ASP A 133 9.06 13.38 1.24
CA ASP A 133 10.42 12.84 1.20
C ASP A 133 11.22 13.38 2.39
N ASP A 134 12.48 12.96 2.51
CA ASP A 134 13.40 13.40 3.55
C ASP A 134 14.00 14.80 3.29
N GLN A 135 13.54 15.53 2.27
CA GLN A 135 14.18 16.78 1.80
C GLN A 135 13.51 18.06 2.32
N GLY A 136 12.42 17.95 3.07
CA GLY A 136 11.79 19.12 3.69
C GLY A 136 10.37 18.89 4.20
N ILE A 137 9.61 19.97 4.31
CA ILE A 137 8.19 19.89 4.72
C ILE A 137 7.34 19.25 3.63
N LEU A 138 6.25 18.60 4.04
CA LEU A 138 5.27 18.03 3.11
C LEU A 138 4.46 19.17 2.48
N ILE A 139 4.60 19.35 1.16
CA ILE A 139 3.78 20.27 0.38
C ILE A 139 2.63 19.47 -0.23
N LEU A 140 1.40 19.81 0.13
CA LEU A 140 0.21 19.15 -0.38
C LEU A 140 -0.09 19.60 -1.82
N PRO A 141 -0.51 18.68 -2.71
CA PRO A 141 -0.91 19.05 -4.05
C PRO A 141 -2.28 19.77 -4.03
N GLY A 142 -2.34 20.92 -4.69
CA GLY A 142 -3.58 21.69 -4.85
C GLY A 142 -3.90 22.65 -3.69
N ASP A 143 -5.07 23.27 -3.78
CA ASP A 143 -5.61 24.17 -2.75
C ASP A 143 -6.58 23.39 -1.87
N VAL A 144 -6.06 22.84 -0.77
CA VAL A 144 -6.88 22.21 0.29
C VAL A 144 -7.37 23.32 1.22
N ILE A 145 -8.59 23.20 1.70
CA ILE A 145 -9.19 24.18 2.62
C ILE A 145 -8.43 24.13 3.95
N PRO A 146 -7.86 25.27 4.44
CA PRO A 146 -7.24 25.32 5.75
C PRO A 146 -8.19 24.84 6.86
N GLY A 147 -7.66 24.04 7.79
CA GLY A 147 -8.43 23.42 8.87
C GLY A 147 -9.00 22.04 8.54
N THR A 148 -8.89 21.57 7.30
CA THR A 148 -9.16 20.15 6.95
C THR A 148 -8.18 19.25 7.69
N SER A 149 -8.61 18.09 8.19
CA SER A 149 -7.69 17.13 8.80
C SER A 149 -6.80 16.48 7.73
N LEU A 150 -5.57 16.13 8.12
CA LEU A 150 -4.57 15.67 7.17
C LEU A 150 -4.89 14.28 6.60
N ASP A 151 -5.48 13.40 7.41
CA ASP A 151 -5.96 12.10 6.96
C ASP A 151 -6.98 12.23 5.83
N GLU A 152 -7.94 13.16 5.94
CA GLU A 152 -8.90 13.46 4.87
C GLU A 152 -8.19 14.03 3.63
N ALA A 153 -7.29 15.01 3.82
CA ALA A 153 -6.58 15.66 2.73
C ALA A 153 -5.68 14.70 1.91
N LEU A 154 -5.13 13.67 2.56
CA LEU A 154 -4.29 12.65 1.92
C LEU A 154 -5.09 11.40 1.49
N GLY A 155 -6.39 11.33 1.76
CA GLY A 155 -7.18 10.11 1.54
C GLY A 155 -6.72 8.92 2.41
N LEU A 156 -6.14 9.22 3.58
CA LEU A 156 -5.70 8.25 4.59
C LEU A 156 -6.71 8.07 5.72
N ASN A 157 -7.94 8.58 5.57
CA ASN A 157 -9.06 8.44 6.52
C ASN A 157 -9.80 7.09 6.42
N ASP A 158 -9.11 6.03 5.99
CA ASP A 158 -9.65 4.67 5.93
C ASP A 158 -9.49 3.94 7.27
N ARG A 159 -10.13 2.78 7.39
CA ARG A 159 -9.90 1.83 8.47
C ARG A 159 -9.47 0.49 7.90
N ILE A 160 -8.38 -0.04 8.43
CA ILE A 160 -7.81 -1.33 8.05
C ILE A 160 -8.19 -2.34 9.13
N LEU A 161 -8.87 -3.40 8.72
CA LEU A 161 -9.21 -4.51 9.60
C LEU A 161 -8.05 -5.52 9.58
N GLU A 162 -7.47 -5.78 10.75
CA GLU A 162 -6.46 -6.82 10.93
C GLU A 162 -7.13 -8.13 11.34
N LEU A 163 -7.16 -9.09 10.41
CA LEU A 163 -7.81 -10.39 10.57
C LEU A 163 -6.81 -11.46 11.02
N GLU A 164 -7.18 -12.22 12.05
CA GLU A 164 -6.51 -13.46 12.44
C GLU A 164 -7.29 -14.66 11.89
N LEU A 165 -6.80 -15.23 10.79
CA LEU A 165 -7.50 -16.33 10.11
C LEU A 165 -7.04 -17.68 10.64
N THR A 166 -8.01 -18.52 10.97
CA THR A 166 -7.77 -19.93 11.28
C THR A 166 -7.45 -20.73 10.01
N PRO A 167 -6.65 -21.82 10.09
CA PRO A 167 -6.20 -22.56 8.89
C PRO A 167 -7.33 -23.14 8.01
N ASN A 168 -8.52 -23.36 8.57
CA ASN A 168 -9.70 -23.81 7.83
C ASN A 168 -10.36 -22.71 6.99
N ARG A 169 -9.97 -21.43 7.14
CA ARG A 169 -10.50 -20.27 6.41
C ARG A 169 -9.50 -19.71 5.40
N GLY A 170 -8.78 -20.57 4.70
CA GLY A 170 -7.87 -20.15 3.62
C GLY A 170 -8.57 -19.40 2.49
N ASP A 171 -9.88 -19.62 2.30
CA ASP A 171 -10.74 -18.83 1.40
C ASP A 171 -10.72 -17.34 1.76
N CYS A 172 -10.68 -17.01 3.04
CA CYS A 172 -10.72 -15.64 3.53
C CYS A 172 -9.40 -14.88 3.35
N LEU A 173 -8.36 -15.47 2.76
CA LEU A 173 -7.15 -14.77 2.34
C LEU A 173 -7.33 -13.89 1.08
N ALA A 174 -8.58 -13.60 0.72
CA ALA A 174 -8.96 -12.81 -0.45
C ALA A 174 -9.99 -11.74 -0.08
N VAL A 175 -9.79 -10.50 -0.53
CA VAL A 175 -10.70 -9.38 -0.28
C VAL A 175 -12.11 -9.67 -0.79
N ILE A 176 -12.24 -10.27 -1.98
CA ILE A 176 -13.56 -10.65 -2.53
C ILE A 176 -14.27 -11.69 -1.64
N ASN A 177 -13.53 -12.60 -1.00
CA ASN A 177 -14.14 -13.59 -0.12
C ASN A 177 -14.54 -12.97 1.22
N ILE A 178 -13.76 -12.02 1.76
CA ILE A 178 -14.22 -11.22 2.89
C ILE A 178 -15.49 -10.44 2.53
N ALA A 179 -15.57 -9.82 1.34
CA ALA A 179 -16.77 -9.14 0.89
C ALA A 179 -18.00 -10.07 0.78
N ARG A 180 -17.79 -11.35 0.41
CA ARG A 180 -18.85 -12.39 0.44
C ARG A 180 -19.32 -12.69 1.86
N GLU A 181 -18.42 -12.73 2.83
CA GLU A 181 -18.76 -12.90 4.25
C GLU A 181 -19.53 -11.69 4.78
N VAL A 182 -19.10 -10.47 4.44
CA VAL A 182 -19.84 -9.24 4.77
C VAL A 182 -21.26 -9.30 4.21
N ARG A 183 -21.44 -9.67 2.94
CA ARG A 183 -22.76 -9.90 2.34
C ARG A 183 -23.59 -10.89 3.15
N ALA A 184 -23.00 -12.03 3.54
CA ALA A 184 -23.72 -13.04 4.31
C ALA A 184 -24.18 -12.53 5.68
N LEU A 185 -23.40 -11.65 6.31
CA LEU A 185 -23.68 -11.10 7.65
C LEU A 185 -24.60 -9.88 7.67
N THR A 186 -24.61 -9.09 6.59
CA THR A 186 -25.38 -7.83 6.53
C THR A 186 -26.56 -7.90 5.58
N GLY A 187 -26.59 -8.86 4.66
CA GLY A 187 -27.56 -8.90 3.57
C GLY A 187 -27.29 -7.88 2.46
N ALA A 188 -26.17 -7.16 2.51
CA ALA A 188 -25.81 -6.14 1.53
C ALA A 188 -25.61 -6.70 0.12
N GLU A 189 -25.80 -5.84 -0.89
CA GLU A 189 -25.52 -6.19 -2.28
C GLU A 189 -24.01 -6.34 -2.51
N LEU A 190 -23.62 -7.43 -3.17
CA LEU A 190 -22.25 -7.70 -3.59
C LEU A 190 -22.11 -7.46 -5.09
N LYS A 191 -21.20 -6.58 -5.45
CA LYS A 191 -20.77 -6.24 -6.80
C LYS A 191 -19.38 -6.81 -7.06
N LEU A 192 -19.32 -7.91 -7.80
CA LEU A 192 -18.04 -8.48 -8.22
C LEU A 192 -17.45 -7.71 -9.41
N PRO A 193 -16.11 -7.64 -9.55
CA PRO A 193 -15.48 -6.96 -10.67
C PRO A 193 -15.79 -7.70 -11.98
N GLU A 194 -16.11 -6.95 -13.03
CA GLU A 194 -16.25 -7.48 -14.37
C GLU A 194 -14.88 -7.52 -15.05
N ILE A 195 -14.43 -8.72 -15.45
CA ILE A 195 -13.12 -8.89 -16.10
C ILE A 195 -13.30 -8.79 -17.61
N THR A 196 -12.88 -7.68 -18.19
CA THR A 196 -12.85 -7.47 -19.64
C THR A 196 -11.41 -7.34 -20.13
N LEU A 197 -11.07 -8.04 -21.21
CA LEU A 197 -9.77 -7.91 -21.85
C LEU A 197 -9.76 -6.67 -22.74
N ALA A 198 -9.02 -5.64 -22.35
CA ALA A 198 -8.95 -4.39 -23.11
C ALA A 198 -8.32 -4.58 -24.51
N ARG A 199 -7.35 -5.51 -24.63
CA ARG A 199 -6.69 -5.83 -25.88
C ARG A 199 -6.13 -7.25 -25.84
N GLU A 200 -6.34 -7.99 -26.91
CA GLU A 200 -5.71 -9.27 -27.17
C GLU A 200 -4.89 -9.17 -28.46
N LEU A 201 -3.74 -9.83 -28.50
CA LEU A 201 -2.95 -9.98 -29.72
C LEU A 201 -3.39 -11.27 -30.42
N ASP A 202 -3.25 -11.31 -31.74
CA ASP A 202 -3.58 -12.52 -32.52
C ASP A 202 -2.64 -13.70 -32.21
N GLU A 203 -1.45 -13.43 -31.66
CA GLU A 203 -0.47 -14.44 -31.25
C GLU A 203 -0.99 -15.26 -30.06
N HIS A 204 -1.07 -16.58 -30.21
CA HIS A 204 -1.41 -17.45 -29.10
C HIS A 204 -0.20 -17.70 -28.20
N THR A 205 -0.40 -17.61 -26.89
CA THR A 205 0.66 -17.92 -25.90
C THR A 205 1.26 -19.31 -26.11
N GLY A 206 0.44 -20.29 -26.51
CA GLY A 206 0.90 -21.67 -26.74
C GLY A 206 1.87 -21.85 -27.91
N ASP A 207 1.95 -20.87 -28.82
CA ASP A 207 2.91 -20.88 -29.93
C ASP A 207 4.30 -20.44 -29.48
N ALA A 208 4.38 -19.69 -28.38
CA ALA A 208 5.62 -19.12 -27.85
C ALA A 208 6.16 -19.85 -26.60
N VAL A 209 5.27 -20.33 -25.72
CA VAL A 209 5.66 -21.10 -24.52
C VAL A 209 4.90 -22.42 -24.46
N ARG A 210 5.66 -23.51 -24.33
CA ARG A 210 5.10 -24.84 -24.05
C ARG A 210 5.12 -25.11 -22.54
N VAL A 211 3.97 -25.46 -21.98
CA VAL A 211 3.87 -25.89 -20.58
C VAL A 211 3.76 -27.41 -20.50
N LYS A 212 4.56 -28.04 -19.64
CA LYS A 212 4.50 -29.46 -19.31
C LYS A 212 4.36 -29.64 -17.80
N ILE A 213 3.37 -30.42 -17.38
CA ILE A 213 3.18 -30.79 -15.97
C ILE A 213 3.62 -32.25 -15.82
N GLU A 214 4.75 -32.48 -15.15
CA GLU A 214 5.30 -33.82 -14.90
C GLU A 214 4.92 -34.37 -13.51
N ALA A 215 4.53 -33.50 -12.58
CA ALA A 215 4.08 -33.86 -11.23
C ALA A 215 2.60 -33.47 -11.00
N PRO A 216 1.63 -34.13 -11.67
CA PRO A 216 0.21 -33.78 -11.58
C PRO A 216 -0.41 -33.99 -10.20
N ASP A 217 0.24 -34.79 -9.35
CA ASP A 217 -0.11 -35.00 -7.94
C ASP A 217 0.15 -33.76 -7.09
N LEU A 218 1.15 -32.94 -7.45
CA LEU A 218 1.49 -31.68 -6.77
C LEU A 218 0.96 -30.44 -7.49
N CYS A 219 0.84 -30.48 -8.82
CA CYS A 219 0.30 -29.37 -9.62
C CYS A 219 -0.77 -29.88 -10.58
N ARG A 220 -2.04 -29.67 -10.23
CA ARG A 220 -3.16 -30.13 -11.06
C ARG A 220 -3.43 -29.21 -12.25
N ARG A 221 -2.98 -27.95 -12.19
CA ARG A 221 -3.22 -26.94 -13.21
C ARG A 221 -2.09 -25.91 -13.20
N TYR A 222 -1.57 -25.61 -14.38
CA TYR A 222 -0.67 -24.49 -14.62
C TYR A 222 -1.19 -23.70 -15.82
N ALA A 223 -1.27 -22.39 -15.67
CA ALA A 223 -1.69 -21.49 -16.74
C ALA A 223 -0.70 -20.33 -16.82
N CYS A 224 -0.33 -19.96 -18.04
CA CYS A 224 0.51 -18.79 -18.30
C CYS A 224 -0.10 -17.96 -19.42
N ARG A 225 0.23 -16.67 -19.41
CA ARG A 225 -0.11 -15.74 -20.48
C ARG A 225 1.11 -14.86 -20.72
N ILE A 226 1.44 -14.65 -22.00
CA ILE A 226 2.50 -13.71 -22.37
C ILE A 226 1.90 -12.32 -22.53
N VAL A 227 2.53 -11.33 -21.91
CA VAL A 227 2.21 -9.92 -22.08
C VAL A 227 3.45 -9.24 -22.65
N ARG A 228 3.33 -8.62 -23.83
CA ARG A 228 4.44 -8.00 -24.56
C ARG A 228 4.44 -6.48 -24.41
N ASN A 229 5.60 -5.87 -24.69
CA ASN A 229 5.79 -4.41 -24.75
C ASN A 229 5.45 -3.70 -23.42
N ILE A 230 5.87 -4.32 -22.32
CA ILE A 230 5.67 -3.79 -20.98
C ILE A 230 6.74 -2.73 -20.70
N ARG A 231 6.31 -1.59 -20.14
CA ARG A 231 7.20 -0.62 -19.52
C ARG A 231 7.17 -0.82 -18.01
N ILE A 232 8.32 -1.13 -17.42
CA ILE A 232 8.46 -1.24 -15.96
C ILE A 232 8.49 0.17 -15.37
N GLY A 233 7.72 0.37 -14.31
CA GLY A 233 7.63 1.64 -13.59
C GLY A 233 6.82 1.51 -12.30
N PRO A 234 6.58 2.62 -11.60
CA PRO A 234 5.72 2.62 -10.42
C PRO A 234 4.27 2.27 -10.79
N SER A 235 3.57 1.60 -9.88
CA SER A 235 2.14 1.32 -10.01
C SER A 235 1.30 2.58 -9.85
N PRO A 236 0.05 2.60 -10.35
CA PRO A 236 -0.89 3.68 -10.02
C PRO A 236 -1.09 3.83 -8.51
N SER A 237 -1.32 5.07 -8.04
CA SER A 237 -1.45 5.39 -6.61
C SER A 237 -2.51 4.56 -5.89
N TRP A 238 -3.67 4.33 -6.52
CA TRP A 238 -4.75 3.51 -5.94
C TRP A 238 -4.32 2.07 -5.64
N MET A 239 -3.47 1.48 -6.50
CA MET A 239 -2.98 0.11 -6.31
C MET A 239 -1.92 0.08 -5.23
N GLN A 240 -1.00 1.06 -5.25
CA GLN A 240 0.00 1.21 -4.19
C GLN A 240 -0.66 1.36 -2.82
N TYR A 241 -1.71 2.17 -2.73
CA TYR A 241 -2.51 2.34 -1.52
C TYR A 241 -3.07 1.01 -1.01
N ARG A 242 -3.79 0.27 -1.86
CA ARG A 242 -4.39 -1.03 -1.48
C ARG A 242 -3.34 -2.04 -1.04
N LEU A 243 -2.18 -2.07 -1.70
CA LEU A 243 -1.06 -2.94 -1.29
C LEU A 243 -0.53 -2.55 0.09
N ARG A 244 -0.30 -1.27 0.35
CA ARG A 244 0.17 -0.77 1.67
C ARG A 244 -0.85 -1.05 2.77
N SER A 245 -2.14 -0.81 2.51
CA SER A 245 -3.23 -1.15 3.43
C SER A 245 -3.31 -2.65 3.72
N ALA A 246 -2.86 -3.51 2.80
CA ALA A 246 -2.74 -4.95 3.01
C ALA A 246 -1.41 -5.38 3.68
N GLY A 247 -0.51 -4.44 4.00
CA GLY A 247 0.80 -4.69 4.60
C GLY A 247 1.92 -5.02 3.60
N LEU A 248 1.71 -4.75 2.31
CA LEU A 248 2.71 -4.98 1.26
C LEU A 248 3.31 -3.66 0.76
N ARG A 249 4.64 -3.60 0.70
CA ARG A 249 5.35 -2.48 0.09
C ARG A 249 5.28 -2.60 -1.44
N PRO A 250 4.80 -1.56 -2.16
CA PRO A 250 4.86 -1.50 -3.61
C PRO A 250 6.30 -1.53 -4.13
N ILE A 251 6.54 -2.18 -5.27
CA ILE A 251 7.86 -2.39 -5.87
C ILE A 251 7.87 -1.85 -7.30
N ASN A 252 7.05 -2.44 -8.17
CA ASN A 252 6.86 -2.00 -9.55
C ASN A 252 5.55 -2.57 -10.09
N ASN A 253 5.06 -2.01 -11.19
CA ASN A 253 3.79 -2.36 -11.83
C ASN A 253 3.59 -3.84 -12.19
N ILE A 254 4.63 -4.67 -12.21
CA ILE A 254 4.51 -6.10 -12.51
C ILE A 254 4.34 -6.91 -11.22
N VAL A 255 5.23 -6.72 -10.26
CA VAL A 255 5.16 -7.40 -8.95
C VAL A 255 3.90 -6.97 -8.21
N ASP A 256 3.57 -5.69 -8.28
CA ASP A 256 2.41 -5.10 -7.61
C ASP A 256 1.10 -5.64 -8.17
N VAL A 257 0.99 -5.84 -9.49
CA VAL A 257 -0.20 -6.46 -10.10
C VAL A 257 -0.36 -7.91 -9.63
N THR A 258 0.72 -8.68 -9.56
CA THR A 258 0.65 -10.07 -9.06
C THR A 258 0.23 -10.12 -7.59
N ASN A 259 0.76 -9.23 -6.75
CA ASN A 259 0.36 -9.11 -5.34
C ASN A 259 -1.08 -8.63 -5.18
N TYR A 260 -1.49 -7.67 -6.01
CA TYR A 260 -2.83 -7.12 -5.99
C TYR A 260 -3.87 -8.19 -6.31
N VAL A 261 -3.67 -8.97 -7.38
CA VAL A 261 -4.58 -10.08 -7.74
C VAL A 261 -4.56 -11.19 -6.69
N MET A 262 -3.40 -11.48 -6.09
CA MET A 262 -3.30 -12.41 -4.97
C MET A 262 -4.19 -11.97 -3.79
N LEU A 263 -4.15 -10.70 -3.42
CA LEU A 263 -4.99 -10.16 -2.34
C LEU A 263 -6.46 -10.06 -2.75
N GLU A 264 -6.76 -9.66 -3.98
CA GLU A 264 -8.13 -9.46 -4.45
C GLU A 264 -8.89 -10.79 -4.57
N PHE A 265 -8.27 -11.79 -5.20
CA PHE A 265 -8.90 -13.07 -5.54
C PHE A 265 -8.40 -14.28 -4.72
N GLY A 266 -7.36 -14.12 -3.90
CA GLY A 266 -6.74 -15.23 -3.16
C GLY A 266 -5.88 -16.13 -4.06
N GLN A 267 -5.46 -15.65 -5.23
CA GLN A 267 -4.70 -16.42 -6.21
C GLN A 267 -3.27 -15.86 -6.33
N PRO A 268 -2.27 -16.49 -5.69
CA PRO A 268 -0.88 -16.13 -5.92
C PRO A 268 -0.52 -16.23 -7.40
N LEU A 269 0.15 -15.22 -7.91
CA LEU A 269 0.66 -15.16 -9.28
C LEU A 269 2.16 -14.88 -9.25
N HIS A 270 2.83 -15.27 -10.32
CA HIS A 270 4.24 -14.97 -10.53
C HIS A 270 4.47 -14.53 -11.97
N ALA A 271 5.42 -13.60 -12.16
CA ALA A 271 5.80 -13.10 -13.46
C ALA A 271 7.23 -13.54 -13.78
N PHE A 272 7.42 -14.23 -14.90
CA PHE A 272 8.74 -14.57 -15.41
C PHE A 272 9.11 -13.61 -16.54
N ASP A 273 10.39 -13.25 -16.60
CA ASP A 273 10.96 -12.61 -17.77
C ASP A 273 11.10 -13.65 -18.88
N TYR A 274 10.26 -13.53 -19.91
CA TYR A 274 10.19 -14.48 -21.02
C TYR A 274 11.53 -14.62 -21.75
N GLU A 275 12.32 -13.55 -21.88
CA GLU A 275 13.61 -13.60 -22.58
C GLU A 275 14.67 -14.39 -21.81
N ARG A 276 14.46 -14.58 -20.50
CA ARG A 276 15.35 -15.34 -19.63
C ARG A 276 15.00 -16.83 -19.60
N LEU A 277 13.78 -17.22 -19.94
CA LEU A 277 13.35 -18.62 -19.97
C LEU A 277 14.05 -19.39 -21.11
N LYS A 278 14.80 -20.43 -20.75
CA LYS A 278 15.54 -21.24 -21.71
C LYS A 278 14.65 -22.23 -22.43
N GLY A 279 14.70 -22.17 -23.76
CA GLY A 279 14.03 -23.13 -24.64
C GLY A 279 12.54 -22.87 -24.88
N GLY A 280 11.95 -21.80 -24.34
CA GLY A 280 10.53 -21.52 -24.52
C GLY A 280 9.62 -22.56 -23.85
N GLU A 281 10.11 -23.20 -22.79
CA GLU A 281 9.38 -24.24 -22.06
C GLU A 281 9.26 -23.90 -20.59
N ILE A 282 8.11 -24.27 -20.00
CA ILE A 282 7.89 -24.34 -18.56
C ILE A 282 7.60 -25.79 -18.22
N ILE A 283 8.43 -26.36 -17.35
CA ILE A 283 8.37 -27.75 -16.89
C ILE A 283 8.08 -27.73 -15.39
N VAL A 284 6.85 -28.09 -15.02
CA VAL A 284 6.41 -28.22 -13.63
C VAL A 284 6.74 -29.63 -13.17
N ARG A 285 7.84 -29.78 -12.43
CA ARG A 285 8.40 -31.09 -12.03
C ARG A 285 8.87 -31.07 -10.60
N ARG A 286 9.15 -32.25 -10.05
CA ARG A 286 9.87 -32.37 -8.79
C ARG A 286 11.32 -31.91 -8.97
N ALA A 287 11.91 -31.36 -7.91
CA ALA A 287 13.32 -31.05 -7.90
C ALA A 287 14.17 -32.33 -8.02
N ARG A 288 15.37 -32.21 -8.55
CA ARG A 288 16.35 -33.30 -8.60
C ARG A 288 17.11 -33.35 -7.28
N GLN A 289 17.67 -34.52 -6.95
CA GLN A 289 18.48 -34.68 -5.75
C GLN A 289 19.66 -33.69 -5.76
N ASN A 290 19.80 -32.91 -4.69
CA ASN A 290 20.84 -31.89 -4.54
C ASN A 290 20.81 -30.78 -5.61
N GLU A 291 19.67 -30.60 -6.29
CA GLU A 291 19.46 -29.46 -7.17
C GLU A 291 19.56 -28.17 -6.36
N LYS A 292 20.12 -27.12 -6.96
CA LYS A 292 20.28 -25.82 -6.31
C LYS A 292 19.57 -24.76 -7.12
N MET A 293 19.05 -23.75 -6.44
CA MET A 293 18.42 -22.59 -7.06
C MET A 293 18.80 -21.34 -6.26
N VAL A 294 19.02 -20.22 -6.95
CA VAL A 294 19.15 -18.91 -6.31
C VAL A 294 17.77 -18.25 -6.29
N THR A 295 17.24 -17.95 -5.10
CA THR A 295 15.95 -17.25 -4.97
C THR A 295 16.10 -15.74 -5.16
N LEU A 296 14.96 -15.03 -5.24
CA LEU A 296 14.93 -13.57 -5.49
C LEU A 296 15.64 -12.72 -4.42
N ASP A 297 15.83 -13.28 -3.23
CA ASP A 297 16.64 -12.71 -2.13
C ASP A 297 18.15 -12.88 -2.33
N GLY A 298 18.59 -13.57 -3.38
CA GLY A 298 19.98 -13.88 -3.68
C GLY A 298 20.53 -15.10 -2.93
N GLU A 299 19.71 -15.79 -2.13
CA GLU A 299 20.15 -16.96 -1.38
C GLU A 299 20.17 -18.22 -2.24
N THR A 300 21.22 -19.04 -2.09
CA THR A 300 21.28 -20.36 -2.72
C THR A 300 20.59 -21.39 -1.85
N ARG A 301 19.51 -21.98 -2.36
CA ARG A 301 18.73 -23.02 -1.68
C ARG A 301 19.05 -24.40 -2.26
N SER A 302 19.21 -25.39 -1.39
CA SER A 302 19.36 -26.80 -1.78
C SER A 302 18.00 -27.47 -1.76
N LEU A 303 17.64 -28.10 -2.87
CA LEU A 303 16.30 -28.66 -3.09
C LEU A 303 16.31 -30.17 -2.86
N THR A 304 15.16 -30.69 -2.43
CA THR A 304 14.93 -32.12 -2.24
C THR A 304 13.89 -32.63 -3.24
N PRO A 305 13.92 -33.93 -3.62
CA PRO A 305 12.96 -34.50 -4.56
C PRO A 305 11.46 -34.42 -4.17
N GLU A 306 11.18 -34.04 -2.92
CA GLU A 306 9.82 -33.80 -2.45
C GLU A 306 9.27 -32.42 -2.89
N MET A 307 10.16 -31.46 -3.16
CA MET A 307 9.81 -30.10 -3.56
C MET A 307 9.36 -30.07 -5.02
N LEU A 308 8.31 -29.29 -5.30
CA LEU A 308 7.92 -28.92 -6.65
C LEU A 308 8.78 -27.74 -7.10
N VAL A 309 9.16 -27.71 -8.37
CA VAL A 309 9.80 -26.55 -9.00
C VAL A 309 9.11 -26.22 -10.30
N ILE A 310 9.12 -24.93 -10.64
CA ILE A 310 8.90 -24.47 -12.00
C ILE A 310 10.29 -24.37 -12.62
N ALA A 311 10.57 -25.17 -13.63
CA ALA A 311 11.83 -25.16 -14.34
C ALA A 311 11.62 -24.73 -15.79
N ASP A 312 12.67 -24.20 -16.40
CA ASP A 312 12.77 -24.18 -17.86
C ASP A 312 13.52 -25.44 -18.34
N ARG A 313 14.04 -25.41 -19.57
CA ARG A 313 14.78 -26.55 -20.14
C ARG A 313 16.10 -26.85 -19.41
N GLU A 314 16.72 -25.86 -18.79
CA GLU A 314 18.05 -25.94 -18.21
C GLU A 314 18.01 -26.02 -16.68
N GLU A 315 17.23 -25.16 -16.03
CA GLU A 315 17.32 -24.94 -14.58
C GLU A 315 15.96 -24.65 -13.91
N PRO A 316 15.84 -24.83 -12.58
CA PRO A 316 14.69 -24.35 -11.82
C PRO A 316 14.70 -22.81 -11.79
N VAL A 317 13.55 -22.22 -12.10
CA VAL A 317 13.34 -20.76 -12.12
C VAL A 317 12.42 -20.27 -11.00
N ALA A 318 11.67 -21.17 -10.36
CA ALA A 318 10.93 -20.91 -9.13
C ALA A 318 10.72 -22.20 -8.32
N ILE A 319 10.44 -22.02 -7.03
CA ILE A 319 10.03 -23.06 -6.07
C ILE A 319 8.64 -22.76 -5.53
#